data_AF-A0A258L480-F1
#
_entry.id   AF-A0A258L480-F1
#
_cell.length_a   1.000
_cell.length_b   1.000
_cell.length_c   1.000
_cell.angle_alpha   90.00
_cell.angle_beta   90.00
_cell.angle_gamma   90.00
#
_symmetry.space_group_name_H-M   'P 1'
#
loop_
_entity.id
_entity.type
_entity.pdbx_description
1 polymer ?
#
loop_
_entity_poly.entity_id
_entity_poly.type
_entity_poly.pdbx_seq_one_letter_code
_entity_poly.pdbx_strand_id
1 'polypeptide(L)'
;MRSVVALAVGVLTLAVAPGAMADSYFEVEHARANARAGGPVSERDAELLDRYGALSGTPDWRARAPAPYGYRSDAPPRKVYKKSKRRD
;
A
#
# COMPACT_ATOMS: atom_id res chain seq x y z
N MET A 1 -52.49 4.97 16.36
CA MET A 1 -51.48 4.03 16.92
C MET A 1 -50.88 3.06 15.89
N ARG A 2 -51.15 3.18 14.58
CA ARG A 2 -50.58 2.29 13.54
C ARG A 2 -49.36 2.89 12.83
N SER A 3 -49.20 4.21 12.88
CA SER A 3 -48.16 4.96 12.16
C SER A 3 -46.80 5.01 12.86
N VAL A 4 -46.75 4.73 14.17
CA VAL A 4 -45.49 4.76 14.95
C VAL A 4 -44.66 3.49 14.68
N VAL A 5 -45.30 2.37 14.37
CA VAL A 5 -44.63 1.09 14.09
C VAL A 5 -43.88 1.13 12.75
N ALA A 6 -44.39 1.86 11.75
CA ALA A 6 -43.75 2.00 10.44
C ALA A 6 -42.40 2.74 10.50
N LEU A 7 -42.23 3.63 11.49
CA LEU A 7 -41.02 4.43 11.67
C LEU A 7 -39.90 3.67 12.40
N ALA A 8 -40.25 2.61 13.15
CA ALA A 8 -39.27 1.80 13.88
C ALA A 8 -38.54 0.77 12.99
N VAL A 9 -39.13 0.35 11.87
CA VAL A 9 -38.54 -0.66 10.98
C VAL A 9 -37.62 -0.04 9.92
N GLY A 10 -37.85 1.22 9.54
CA GLY A 10 -37.07 1.90 8.49
C GLY A 10 -35.67 2.37 8.90
N VAL A 11 -35.35 2.41 10.20
CA VAL A 11 -34.08 2.98 10.70
C VAL A 11 -32.96 1.91 10.81
N LEU A 12 -33.30 0.62 10.75
CA LEU A 12 -32.32 -0.45 11.01
C LEU A 12 -31.37 -0.74 9.83
N THR A 13 -31.64 -0.24 8.62
CA THR A 13 -30.85 -0.57 7.42
C THR A 13 -29.70 0.39 7.13
N LEU A 14 -29.54 1.49 7.88
CA LEU A 14 -28.55 2.52 7.55
C LEU A 14 -27.14 2.32 8.14
N ALA A 15 -26.89 1.24 8.88
CA ALA A 15 -25.63 1.03 9.62
C ALA A 15 -24.83 -0.19 9.16
N VAL A 16 -24.82 -0.50 7.86
CA VAL A 16 -23.73 -1.33 7.31
C VAL A 16 -22.48 -0.46 7.26
N ALA A 17 -21.77 -0.41 8.38
CA ALA A 17 -20.43 0.16 8.40
C ALA A 17 -19.57 -0.67 7.41
N PRO A 18 -18.82 -0.04 6.50
CA PRO A 18 -17.79 -0.77 5.76
C PRO A 18 -16.87 -1.40 6.80
N GLY A 19 -16.74 -2.73 6.77
CA GLY A 19 -15.88 -3.45 7.69
C GLY A 19 -14.49 -2.83 7.64
N ALA A 20 -13.98 -2.39 8.79
CA ALA A 20 -12.63 -1.87 8.89
C ALA A 20 -11.66 -2.97 8.43
N MET A 21 -11.05 -2.78 7.26
CA MET A 21 -9.97 -3.63 6.79
C MET A 21 -8.79 -3.39 7.72
N ALA A 22 -8.57 -4.32 8.65
CA ALA A 22 -7.42 -4.25 9.53
C ALA A 22 -6.16 -4.56 8.72
N ASP A 23 -5.15 -3.69 8.79
CA ASP A 23 -3.85 -3.98 8.21
C ASP A 23 -3.25 -5.20 8.94
N SER A 24 -2.84 -6.22 8.19
CA SER A 24 -2.30 -7.43 8.79
C SER A 24 -0.78 -7.31 9.02
N TYR A 25 -0.29 -7.96 10.07
CA TYR A 25 1.16 -8.06 10.33
C TYR A 25 1.92 -8.63 9.11
N PHE A 26 1.31 -9.60 8.42
CA PHE A 26 1.87 -10.22 7.22
C PHE A 26 2.03 -9.22 6.07
N GLU A 27 1.07 -8.32 5.85
CA GLU A 27 1.18 -7.27 4.84
C GLU A 27 2.33 -6.31 5.14
N VAL A 28 2.47 -5.90 6.41
CA VAL A 28 3.55 -5.00 6.83
C VAL A 28 4.92 -5.65 6.63
N GLU A 29 5.07 -6.93 7.03
CA GLU A 29 6.32 -7.65 6.83
C GLU A 29 6.63 -7.92 5.36
N HIS A 30 5.61 -8.16 4.54
CA HIS A 30 5.75 -8.26 3.09
C HIS A 30 6.27 -6.94 2.49
N ALA A 31 5.66 -5.80 2.84
CA ALA A 31 6.10 -4.48 2.41
C ALA A 31 7.56 -4.19 2.84
N ARG A 32 7.94 -4.59 4.07
CA ARG A 32 9.33 -4.47 4.58
C ARG A 32 10.31 -5.38 3.85
N ALA A 33 9.89 -6.58 3.44
CA ALA A 33 10.72 -7.47 2.63
C ALA A 33 10.98 -6.85 1.25
N ASN A 34 9.96 -6.27 0.62
CA ASN A 34 10.09 -5.57 -0.65
C ASN A 34 10.99 -4.33 -0.53
N ALA A 35 10.81 -3.53 0.52
CA ALA A 35 11.69 -2.39 0.82
C ALA A 35 13.17 -2.81 0.89
N ARG A 36 13.48 -3.93 1.55
CA ARG A 36 14.83 -4.52 1.61
C ARG A 36 15.33 -5.02 0.25
N ALA A 37 14.45 -5.62 -0.56
CA ALA A 37 14.77 -6.08 -1.91
C ALA A 37 14.98 -4.95 -2.92
N GLY A 38 14.65 -3.71 -2.53
CA GLY A 38 14.93 -2.52 -3.34
C GLY A 38 13.78 -1.54 -3.47
N GLY A 39 12.74 -1.62 -2.63
CA GLY A 39 11.63 -0.64 -2.58
C GLY A 39 10.26 -1.32 -2.61
N PRO A 40 9.18 -0.60 -2.22
CA PRO A 40 7.81 -1.10 -2.31
C PRO A 40 7.45 -1.52 -3.74
N VAL A 41 6.67 -2.59 -3.92
CA VAL A 41 6.26 -3.04 -5.27
C VAL A 41 4.82 -2.65 -5.62
N SER A 42 4.10 -2.06 -4.66
CA SER A 42 2.73 -1.59 -4.79
C SER A 42 2.52 -0.28 -4.01
N GLU A 43 1.46 0.46 -4.33
CA GLU A 43 1.04 1.65 -3.56
C GLU A 43 0.70 1.26 -2.11
N ARG A 44 0.05 0.10 -1.94
CA ARG A 44 -0.27 -0.46 -0.63
C ARG A 44 0.97 -0.68 0.24
N ASP A 45 2.06 -1.21 -0.33
CA ASP A 45 3.32 -1.35 0.39
C ASP A 45 3.88 0.02 0.82
N ALA A 46 3.77 1.04 -0.04
CA ALA A 46 4.21 2.39 0.30
C ALA A 46 3.39 2.99 1.45
N GLU A 47 2.07 2.83 1.43
CA GLU A 47 1.19 3.27 2.52
C GLU A 47 1.53 2.56 3.85
N LEU A 48 1.77 1.25 3.81
CA LEU A 48 2.14 0.47 4.99
C LEU A 48 3.49 0.91 5.54
N LEU A 49 4.47 1.20 4.68
CA LEU A 49 5.78 1.70 5.10
C LEU A 49 5.73 3.15 5.59
N ASP A 50 4.83 3.98 5.06
CA ASP A 50 4.58 5.33 5.56
C ASP A 50 3.96 5.31 6.96
N ARG A 51 3.04 4.37 7.21
CA ARG A 51 2.34 4.23 8.49
C ARG A 51 3.19 3.53 9.55
N TYR A 52 3.87 2.44 9.19
CA TYR A 52 4.53 1.53 10.14
C TYR A 52 6.06 1.50 10.05
N GLY A 53 6.63 2.17 9.05
CA GLY A 53 8.07 2.26 8.87
C GLY A 53 8.72 0.99 8.29
N ALA A 54 9.87 1.20 7.66
CA ALA A 54 10.80 0.14 7.30
C ALA A 54 11.67 -0.28 8.51
N LEU A 55 12.26 -1.47 8.43
CA LEU A 55 13.22 -1.94 9.44
C LEU A 55 14.52 -1.13 9.40
N SER A 56 15.19 -1.01 10.54
CA SER A 56 16.52 -0.38 10.62
C SER A 56 17.51 -1.02 9.65
N GLY A 57 18.35 -0.21 8.99
CA GLY A 57 19.31 -0.68 7.99
C GLY A 57 18.70 -0.98 6.62
N THR A 58 17.38 -0.84 6.46
CA THR A 58 16.77 -0.79 5.13
C THR A 58 17.18 0.54 4.47
N PRO A 59 17.69 0.52 3.23
CA PRO A 59 17.91 1.76 2.47
C PRO A 59 16.64 2.60 2.43
N ASP A 60 16.76 3.93 2.29
CA ASP A 60 15.59 4.81 2.17
C ASP A 60 14.68 4.29 1.06
N TRP A 61 13.58 3.66 1.47
CA TRP A 61 12.66 2.98 0.58
C TRP A 61 11.92 4.00 -0.29
N ARG A 62 11.79 5.25 0.18
CA ARG A 62 11.20 6.35 -0.57
C ARG A 62 12.09 6.81 -1.72
N ALA A 63 13.40 6.60 -1.63
CA ALA A 63 14.36 6.91 -2.70
C ALA A 63 14.50 5.77 -3.71
N ARG A 64 14.00 4.57 -3.39
CA ARG A 64 14.23 3.33 -4.18
C ARG A 64 12.96 2.70 -4.75
N ALA A 65 11.79 3.23 -4.38
CA ALA A 65 10.49 2.82 -4.91
C ALA A 65 10.50 2.84 -6.45
N PRO A 66 10.24 1.71 -7.13
CA PRO A 66 9.95 1.71 -8.55
C PRO A 66 8.67 2.50 -8.81
N ALA A 67 8.72 3.54 -9.64
CA ALA A 67 7.53 4.12 -10.23
C ALA A 67 7.26 3.45 -11.60
N PRO A 68 6.31 2.51 -11.70
CA PRO A 68 5.64 2.23 -12.96
C PRO A 68 4.27 2.95 -13.04
N TYR A 69 3.69 3.33 -11.89
CA TYR A 69 2.47 4.15 -11.78
C TYR A 69 2.63 5.07 -10.57
N GLY A 70 3.14 6.27 -10.83
CA GLY A 70 3.33 7.42 -9.94
C GLY A 70 3.50 7.20 -8.42
N TYR A 71 4.73 7.27 -7.90
CA TYR A 71 5.01 7.66 -6.51
C TYR A 71 6.39 8.35 -6.46
N ARG A 72 6.40 9.63 -6.05
CA ARG A 72 7.49 10.64 -6.12
C ARG A 72 7.93 11.08 -7.53
N SER A 73 7.69 12.35 -7.85
CA SER A 73 8.29 13.03 -9.01
C SER A 73 9.80 13.28 -8.86
N ASP A 74 10.32 13.17 -7.65
CA ASP A 74 11.72 13.36 -7.24
C ASP A 74 12.51 12.06 -7.07
N ALA A 75 11.89 10.88 -7.24
CA ALA A 75 12.59 9.61 -7.10
C ALA A 75 13.50 9.35 -8.32
N PRO A 76 14.81 9.05 -8.13
CA PRO A 76 15.70 8.78 -9.24
C PRO A 76 15.25 7.51 -9.97
N PRO A 77 15.14 7.54 -11.32
CA PRO A 77 14.72 6.38 -12.07
C PRO A 77 15.67 5.21 -11.83
N ARG A 78 15.12 4.01 -11.62
CA ARG A 78 15.91 2.78 -11.52
C ARG A 78 16.77 2.66 -12.79
N LYS A 79 18.10 2.63 -12.63
CA LYS A 79 19.02 2.37 -13.75
C LYS A 79 18.78 0.95 -14.26
N VAL A 80 17.91 0.81 -15.26
CA VAL A 80 17.77 -0.43 -16.02
C VAL A 80 19.05 -0.60 -16.83
N TYR A 81 19.94 -1.48 -16.38
CA TYR A 81 21.12 -1.82 -17.18
C TYR A 81 20.63 -2.54 -18.44
N LYS A 82 20.65 -1.85 -19.59
CA LYS A 82 20.40 -2.51 -20.87
C LYS A 82 21.47 -3.57 -21.04
N LYS A 83 21.08 -4.85 -21.01
CA LYS A 83 21.94 -5.99 -21.32
C LYS A 83 22.51 -5.75 -22.72
N SER A 84 23.77 -5.31 -22.82
CA SER A 84 24.45 -5.14 -24.09
C SER A 84 24.49 -6.51 -24.76
N LYS A 85 23.89 -6.63 -25.96
CA LYS A 85 24.07 -7.81 -26.81
C LYS A 85 25.58 -8.06 -26.91
N ARG A 86 26.04 -9.20 -26.38
CA ARG A 86 27.37 -9.70 -26.72
C ARG A 86 27.37 -9.86 -28.24
N ARG A 87 28.28 -9.17 -28.92
CA ARG A 87 28.57 -9.44 -30.32
C ARG A 87 29.43 -10.69 -30.31
N ASP A 88 28.89 -11.76 -30.87
CA ASP A 88 29.66 -12.94 -31.30
C ASP A 88 30.51 -12.57 -32.52
#